data_AF-A0A194AJC6-F1
#
_entry.id   AF-A0A194AJC6-F1
#
_cell.length_a   1.000
_cell.length_b   1.000
_cell.length_c   1.000
_cell.angle_alpha   90.00
_cell.angle_beta   90.00
_cell.angle_gamma   90.00
#
_symmetry.space_group_name_H-M   'P 1'
#
loop_
_entity.id
_entity.type
_entity.pdbx_description
1 polymer ?
#
loop_
_entity_poly.entity_id
_entity_poly.type
_entity_poly.pdbx_seq_one_letter_code
_entity_poly.pdbx_strand_id
1 'polypeptide(L)'
;MAQQTGQPAMGEVNTPFQLCCASQRADAEALAKRLVAIIPGLQTRIVRESCQDSLGSDVDFYGLYVWHAAMTPEEICRELGKKECERCRQHVRDVCPETLGSSGDQGN
;
A
#
# COMPACT_ATOMS: atom_id res chain seq x y z
N MET A 1 -21.67 4.70 10.42
CA MET A 1 -20.50 5.59 10.55
C MET A 1 -19.52 5.17 9.48
N ALA A 2 -19.48 5.88 8.35
CA ALA A 2 -18.61 5.53 7.23
C ALA A 2 -17.17 5.90 7.61
N GLN A 3 -16.31 4.89 7.75
CA GLN A 3 -14.87 5.12 7.83
C GLN A 3 -14.44 5.62 6.46
N GLN A 4 -14.27 6.93 6.32
CA GLN A 4 -13.59 7.53 5.19
C GLN A 4 -12.18 6.93 5.18
N THR A 5 -11.93 5.95 4.32
CA THR A 5 -10.59 5.48 3.99
C THR A 5 -9.92 6.58 3.17
N GLY A 6 -9.60 7.68 3.84
CA GLY A 6 -8.89 8.80 3.27
C GLY A 6 -7.54 8.30 2.80
N GLN A 7 -7.29 8.40 1.50
CA GLN A 7 -5.95 8.33 0.97
C GLN A 7 -5.10 9.29 1.81
N PRO A 8 -4.00 8.84 2.44
CA PRO A 8 -3.16 9.72 3.24
C PRO A 8 -2.73 10.92 2.38
N ALA A 9 -2.75 12.12 2.96
CA ALA A 9 -2.20 13.30 2.31
C ALA A 9 -0.77 12.99 1.88
N MET A 10 -0.55 12.80 0.57
CA MET A 10 0.77 12.58 0.00
C MET A 10 1.58 13.86 0.24
N GLY A 11 2.38 13.89 1.29
CA GLY A 11 3.16 15.07 1.66
C GLY A 11 3.49 15.18 3.15
N GLU A 12 2.83 14.42 4.03
CA GLU A 12 3.12 14.45 5.46
C GLU A 12 4.07 13.32 5.86
N VAL A 13 5.10 13.67 6.64
CA VAL A 13 5.97 12.71 7.33
C VAL A 13 5.18 11.96 8.39
N ASN A 14 5.66 10.78 8.78
CA ASN A 14 5.01 9.90 9.76
C ASN A 14 3.60 9.43 9.36
N THR A 15 3.23 9.58 8.09
CA THR A 15 1.94 9.14 7.57
C THR A 15 2.07 7.75 6.95
N PRO A 16 1.33 6.75 7.44
CA PRO A 16 1.32 5.41 6.86
C PRO A 16 0.67 5.42 5.49
N PHE A 17 1.35 4.82 4.51
CA PHE A 17 0.82 4.59 3.18
C PHE A 17 1.07 3.15 2.75
N GLN A 18 0.17 2.62 1.93
CA GLN A 18 0.33 1.29 1.36
C GLN A 18 1.40 1.33 0.27
N LEU A 19 2.50 0.60 0.49
CA LEU A 19 3.60 0.50 -0.45
C LEU A 19 3.40 -0.68 -1.41
N CYS A 20 3.01 -1.84 -0.87
CA CYS A 20 2.89 -3.09 -1.62
C CYS A 20 1.77 -3.97 -1.05
N CYS A 21 1.40 -5.02 -1.77
CA CYS A 21 0.57 -6.12 -1.28
C CYS A 21 1.24 -7.47 -1.61
N ALA A 22 0.89 -8.50 -0.85
CA ALA A 22 1.25 -9.88 -1.16
C ALA A 22 0.09 -10.84 -0.88
N SER A 23 -0.02 -11.92 -1.64
CA SER A 23 -1.03 -12.96 -1.39
C SER A 23 -0.76 -13.75 -0.11
N GLN A 24 0.50 -13.80 0.33
CA GLN A 24 0.92 -14.49 1.56
C GLN A 24 1.53 -13.50 2.55
N ARG A 25 1.23 -13.70 3.83
CA ARG A 25 1.81 -12.92 4.92
C ARG A 25 3.34 -13.01 4.97
N ALA A 26 3.88 -14.21 4.74
CA ALA A 26 5.33 -14.45 4.77
C ALA A 26 6.08 -13.60 3.73
N ASP A 27 5.50 -13.42 2.55
CA ASP A 27 6.06 -12.59 1.48
C ASP A 27 6.03 -11.10 1.87
N ALA A 28 4.92 -10.63 2.45
CA ALA A 28 4.82 -9.27 2.99
C ALA A 28 5.84 -9.02 4.12
N GLU A 29 6.06 -10.00 5.01
CA GLU A 29 7.05 -9.93 6.09
C GLU A 29 8.50 -9.93 5.56
N ALA A 30 8.78 -10.75 4.54
CA ALA A 30 10.09 -10.76 3.89
C ALA A 30 10.38 -9.42 3.20
N LEU A 31 9.39 -8.84 2.53
CA LEU A 31 9.50 -7.52 1.92
C LEU A 31 9.73 -6.45 3.00
N ALA A 32 8.91 -6.43 4.06
CA ALA A 32 9.06 -5.49 5.17
C ALA A 32 10.48 -5.49 5.76
N LYS A 33 11.05 -6.68 6.01
CA LYS A 33 12.42 -6.82 6.51
C LYS A 33 13.47 -6.23 5.57
N ARG A 34 13.31 -6.43 4.26
CA ARG A 34 14.21 -5.85 3.25
C ARG A 34 14.13 -4.33 3.23
N LEU A 35 12.92 -3.77 3.31
CA LEU A 35 12.72 -2.32 3.31
C LEU A 35 13.36 -1.64 4.54
N VAL A 36 13.18 -2.23 5.73
CA VAL A 36 13.78 -1.73 6.97
C VAL A 36 15.31 -1.80 6.92
N ALA A 37 15.88 -2.78 6.19
CA ALA A 37 17.32 -2.87 5.98
C ALA A 37 17.86 -1.81 5.00
N ILE A 38 17.04 -1.32 4.07
CA ILE A 38 17.42 -0.28 3.10
C ILE A 38 17.26 1.12 3.70
N ILE A 39 16.16 1.36 4.43
CA ILE A 39 15.83 2.66 5.03
C ILE A 39 15.82 2.51 6.56
N PRO A 40 16.92 2.85 7.24
CA PRO A 40 16.98 2.84 8.70
C PRO A 40 15.91 3.75 9.30
N GLY A 41 15.15 3.25 10.27
CA GLY A 41 14.05 4.00 10.91
C GLY A 41 12.71 3.89 10.19
N LEU A 42 12.63 3.16 9.07
CA LEU A 42 11.35 2.84 8.43
C LEU A 42 10.53 1.95 9.34
N GLN A 43 9.29 2.36 9.59
CA GLN A 43 8.31 1.57 10.32
C GLN A 43 7.38 0.89 9.31
N THR A 44 6.98 -0.34 9.62
CA THR A 44 6.15 -1.15 8.73
C THR A 44 5.01 -1.80 9.50
N ARG A 45 3.88 -1.99 8.81
CA ARG A 45 2.70 -2.70 9.33
C ARG A 45 2.09 -3.53 8.22
N ILE A 46 1.76 -4.77 8.54
CA ILE A 46 1.08 -5.68 7.62
C ILE A 46 -0.35 -5.83 8.09
N VAL A 47 -1.30 -5.62 7.18
CA VAL A 47 -2.74 -5.74 7.43
C VAL A 47 -3.29 -6.75 6.43
N ARG A 48 -4.13 -7.67 6.91
CA ARG A 48 -4.91 -8.54 6.01
C ARG A 48 -6.10 -7.73 5.54
N GLU A 49 -6.25 -7.66 4.23
CA GLU A 49 -7.32 -6.95 3.54
C GLU A 49 -7.98 -7.89 2.54
N SER A 50 -9.20 -7.57 2.15
CA SER A 50 -9.97 -8.33 1.17
C SER A 50 -10.58 -7.37 0.16
N CYS A 51 -10.56 -7.75 -1.11
CA CYS A 51 -11.19 -7.00 -2.21
C CYS A 51 -11.93 -7.95 -3.14
N GLN A 52 -12.71 -7.40 -4.06
CA GLN A 52 -13.28 -8.16 -5.17
C GLN A 52 -12.35 -8.07 -6.39
N ASP A 53 -12.09 -9.21 -7.01
CA ASP A 53 -11.40 -9.26 -8.30
C ASP A 53 -12.34 -8.88 -9.45
N SER A 54 -11.82 -8.85 -10.68
CA SER A 54 -12.59 -8.55 -11.90
C SER A 54 -13.71 -9.56 -12.20
N LEU A 55 -13.75 -10.70 -11.50
CA LEU A 55 -14.79 -11.73 -11.60
C LEU A 55 -15.81 -11.64 -10.46
N GLY A 56 -15.67 -10.67 -9.54
CA GLY A 56 -16.53 -10.49 -8.37
C GLY A 56 -16.23 -11.47 -7.23
N SER A 57 -15.08 -12.15 -7.27
CA SER A 57 -14.65 -13.09 -6.23
C SER A 57 -13.91 -12.35 -5.12
N ASP A 58 -14.18 -12.71 -3.87
CA ASP A 58 -13.42 -12.21 -2.73
C ASP A 58 -11.99 -12.77 -2.74
N VAL A 59 -11.02 -11.86 -2.79
CA VAL A 59 -9.59 -12.16 -2.74
C VAL A 59 -8.98 -11.52 -1.50
N ASP A 60 -8.40 -12.37 -0.65
CA ASP A 60 -7.59 -11.93 0.48
C ASP A 60 -6.17 -11.57 0.03
N PHE A 61 -5.64 -10.47 0.55
CA PHE A 61 -4.24 -10.08 0.40
C PHE A 61 -3.71 -9.44 1.68
N TYR A 62 -2.40 -9.26 1.74
CA TYR A 62 -1.70 -8.63 2.85
C TYR A 62 -1.10 -7.31 2.38
N GLY A 63 -1.72 -6.19 2.78
CA GLY A 63 -1.21 -4.84 2.54
C GLY A 63 -0.02 -4.52 3.44
N LEU A 64 1.08 -4.11 2.83
CA LEU A 64 2.28 -3.62 3.52
C LEU A 64 2.25 -2.09 3.56
N TYR A 65 1.98 -1.55 4.74
CA TYR A 65 2.01 -0.14 5.03
C TYR A 65 3.36 0.25 5.61
N VAL A 66 3.89 1.38 5.16
CA VAL A 66 5.16 1.91 5.65
C VAL A 66 5.02 3.39 6.01
N TRP A 67 5.80 3.83 6.99
CA TRP A 67 5.94 5.24 7.36
C TRP A 67 7.32 5.50 7.94
N HIS A 68 7.76 6.75 7.87
CA HIS A 68 9.03 7.19 8.43
C HIS A 68 8.83 8.52 9.16
N ALA A 69 9.49 8.70 10.31
CA ALA A 69 9.28 9.87 11.15
C ALA A 69 9.73 11.19 10.50
N ALA A 70 10.68 11.12 9.57
CA ALA A 70 11.31 12.28 8.93
C ALA A 70 11.26 12.26 7.40
N MET A 71 10.64 11.25 6.78
CA MET A 71 10.57 11.14 5.33
C MET A 71 9.12 11.05 4.88
N THR A 72 8.82 11.75 3.80
CA THR A 72 7.54 11.68 3.10
C THR A 72 7.45 10.38 2.29
N PRO A 73 6.24 9.95 1.89
CA PRO A 73 6.06 8.80 1.01
C PRO A 73 6.87 8.88 -0.30
N GLU A 74 7.02 10.08 -0.86
CA GLU A 74 7.79 10.31 -2.08
C GLU A 74 9.29 10.09 -1.88
N GLU A 75 9.83 10.54 -0.75
CA GLU A 75 11.23 10.32 -0.38
C GLU A 75 11.51 8.85 -0.09
N ILE A 76 10.60 8.16 0.59
CA ILE A 76 10.68 6.71 0.80
C ILE A 76 10.70 5.98 -0.56
N CYS A 77 9.79 6.31 -1.48
CA CYS A 77 9.81 5.74 -2.84
C CYS A 77 11.11 6.08 -3.61
N ARG A 78 11.68 7.27 -3.40
CA ARG A 78 12.92 7.69 -4.05
C ARG A 78 14.11 6.85 -3.59
N GLU A 79 14.21 6.59 -2.29
CA GLU A 79 15.27 5.75 -1.70
C GLU A 79 15.14 4.27 -2.10
N LEU A 80 13.92 3.74 -2.16
CA LEU A 80 13.66 2.38 -2.65
C LEU A 80 13.92 2.23 -4.16
N GLY A 81 14.00 3.34 -4.88
CA GLY A 81 14.08 3.39 -6.33
C GLY A 81 12.68 3.40 -6.97
N LYS A 82 12.45 4.40 -7.83
CA LYS A 82 11.15 4.65 -8.49
C LYS A 82 10.52 3.39 -9.09
N LYS A 83 11.30 2.58 -9.82
CA LYS A 83 10.81 1.36 -10.48
C LYS A 83 10.28 0.33 -9.49
N GLU A 84 10.90 0.20 -8.32
CA GLU A 84 10.49 -0.79 -7.32
C GLU A 84 9.22 -0.31 -6.59
N CYS A 85 9.13 0.99 -6.30
CA CYS A 85 7.91 1.61 -5.74
C CYS A 85 6.71 1.53 -6.70
N GLU A 86 6.91 1.85 -7.98
CA GLU A 86 5.87 1.79 -9.01
C GLU A 86 5.38 0.35 -9.22
N ARG A 87 6.29 -0.63 -9.25
CA ARG A 87 5.93 -2.04 -9.44
C ARG A 87 5.09 -2.58 -8.28
N CYS A 88 5.42 -2.18 -7.05
CA CYS A 88 4.65 -2.56 -5.87
C CYS A 88 3.24 -1.93 -5.89
N ARG A 89 3.13 -0.66 -6.28
CA ARG A 89 1.83 0.03 -6.43
C ARG A 89 0.99 -0.53 -7.57
N GLN A 90 1.63 -0.90 -8.69
CA GLN A 90 0.95 -1.52 -9.84
C GLN A 90 0.34 -2.87 -9.43
N HIS A 91 1.08 -3.69 -8.67
CA HIS A 91 0.60 -4.99 -8.22
C HIS A 91 -0.70 -4.91 -7.40
N VAL A 92 -0.82 -3.89 -6.53
CA VAL A 92 -2.07 -3.63 -5.79
C VAL A 92 -3.24 -3.35 -6.74
N ARG A 93 -2.99 -2.57 -7.81
CA ARG A 93 -4.02 -2.25 -8.82
C ARG A 93 -4.44 -3.45 -9.65
N ASP A 94 -3.51 -4.35 -9.95
CA ASP A 94 -3.80 -5.58 -10.70
C ASP A 94 -4.59 -6.59 -9.85
N VAL A 95 -4.29 -6.71 -8.55
CA VAL A 95 -4.99 -7.65 -7.66
C VAL A 95 -6.36 -7.13 -7.24
N CYS A 96 -6.49 -5.82 -7.03
CA CYS A 96 -7.73 -5.18 -6.58
C CYS A 96 -8.01 -3.91 -7.39
N PRO A 97 -8.54 -4.03 -8.62
CA PRO A 97 -8.80 -2.86 -9.47
C PRO A 97 -9.85 -1.91 -8.87
N GLU A 98 -10.78 -2.42 -8.06
CA GLU A 98 -11.87 -1.62 -7.49
C GLU A 98 -11.48 -0.75 -6.29
N THR A 99 -10.34 -1.01 -5.63
CA THR A 99 -9.90 -0.25 -4.43
C THR A 99 -9.49 1.19 -4.75
N LEU A 100 -9.26 1.53 -6.03
CA LEU A 100 -9.04 2.90 -6.51
C LEU A 100 -10.18 3.45 -7.38
N GLY A 101 -11.22 2.63 -7.64
CA GLY A 101 -12.35 2.98 -8.51
C GLY A 101 -13.54 3.60 -7.80
N SER A 102 -13.59 3.60 -6.47
CA SER A 102 -14.74 4.15 -5.72
C SER A 102 -14.53 5.59 -5.24
N SER A 103 -14.13 6.49 -6.15
CA SER A 103 -14.67 7.85 -6.10
C SER A 103 -15.93 7.81 -6.94
N GLY A 104 -17.08 7.75 -6.28
CA GLY A 104 -18.38 7.61 -6.93
C GLY A 104 -18.59 8.61 -8.06
N ASP A 105 -18.85 8.08 -9.26
CA ASP A 105 -19.69 8.72 -10.26
C ASP A 105 -20.74 7.69 -10.69
N GLN A 106 -21.70 7.47 -9.80
CA GLN A 106 -23.03 6.99 -10.16
C GLN A 106 -24.00 7.96 -9.54
N GLY A 107 -24.46 8.94 -10.31
CA GLY A 107 -25.54 9.82 -9.89
C GLY A 107 -25.71 11.11 -10.70
N ASN A 108 -26.09 11.00 -11.98
CA ASN A 108 -27.42 11.42 -12.46
C ASN A 108 -27.62 11.02 -13.93
#